data_AF-A0A2A6CYH0-F1
#
_entry.id   AF-A0A2A6CYH0-F1
#
_cell.length_a   1.000
_cell.length_b   1.000
_cell.length_c   1.000
_cell.angle_alpha   90.00
_cell.angle_beta   90.00
_cell.angle_gamma   90.00
#
_symmetry.space_group_name_H-M   'P 1'
#
loop_
_entity.id
_entity.type
_entity.pdbx_description
1 polymer ?
#
loop_
_entity_poly.entity_id
_entity_poly.type
_entity_poly.pdbx_seq_one_letter_code
_entity_poly.pdbx_strand_id
1 'polypeptide(L)'
;MKEVLYMMRFICAAEGFTGFILNLILFHSLVPIYVSALQGLYLCIAIAFMNFTHIFYDGTLAVPLVGPSVQFIPKFWRDIFYEIAFVVMSFMWTLTPSTCILQNTALSRSDLTQWKRLLISFIPTVFCLILIACTVPMTMPTRELSEIMGRTFKELYGMEQEEFLECYGITIKYAEINNRKSLLTFAIVFCAIPYSISYSIIVTLMIMIRRKLSSQGFALSKRTLQLQRQFFVMQILQSFLPLAILSIPLAIIMYGAFTGAQLGFWSLPLTVFVWLCPVVQAGVQLRYVMQSNSSTPESSRVAVSRTDLSRRS
;
A
#
# COMPACT_ATOMS: atom_id res chain seq x y z
N MET A 1 -10.10 -6.75 -28.86
CA MET A 1 -10.37 -6.23 -27.50
C MET A 1 -10.26 -7.31 -26.42
N LYS A 2 -10.78 -8.53 -26.63
CA LYS A 2 -10.56 -9.67 -25.70
C LYS A 2 -9.08 -9.92 -25.35
N GLU A 3 -8.15 -9.66 -26.28
CA GLU A 3 -6.70 -9.74 -26.01
C GLU A 3 -6.22 -8.87 -24.84
N VAL A 4 -6.76 -7.63 -24.72
CA VAL A 4 -6.41 -6.71 -23.62
C VAL A 4 -6.88 -7.30 -22.28
N LEU A 5 -8.06 -7.92 -22.25
CA LEU A 5 -8.58 -8.61 -21.08
C LEU A 5 -7.65 -9.76 -20.64
N TYR A 6 -7.24 -10.62 -21.58
CA TYR A 6 -6.31 -11.72 -21.28
C TYR A 6 -4.94 -11.23 -20.84
N MET A 7 -4.42 -10.18 -21.48
CA MET A 7 -3.18 -9.53 -21.09
C MET A 7 -3.25 -8.98 -19.65
N MET A 8 -4.33 -8.27 -19.30
CA MET A 8 -4.50 -7.74 -17.94
C MET A 8 -4.65 -8.83 -16.90
N ARG A 9 -5.37 -9.92 -17.20
CA ARG A 9 -5.44 -11.10 -16.33
C ARG A 9 -4.06 -11.68 -16.06
N PHE A 10 -3.23 -11.81 -17.10
CA PHE A 10 -1.87 -12.32 -16.97
C PHE A 10 -0.99 -11.38 -16.14
N ILE A 11 -1.02 -10.07 -16.42
CA ILE A 11 -0.23 -9.07 -15.68
C ILE A 11 -0.60 -9.07 -14.19
N CYS A 12 -1.89 -8.93 -13.87
CA CYS A 12 -2.34 -8.91 -12.47
C CYS A 12 -1.99 -10.21 -11.74
N ALA A 13 -2.16 -11.38 -12.38
CA ALA A 13 -1.78 -12.65 -11.78
C ALA A 13 -0.26 -12.77 -11.54
N ALA A 14 0.55 -12.34 -12.51
CA ALA A 14 2.01 -12.36 -12.40
C ALA A 14 2.51 -11.41 -11.29
N GLU A 15 1.96 -10.19 -11.22
CA GLU A 15 2.27 -9.21 -10.17
C GLU A 15 1.84 -9.72 -8.80
N GLY A 16 0.61 -10.22 -8.69
CA GLY A 16 0.07 -10.80 -7.45
C GLY A 16 0.91 -11.98 -6.96
N PHE A 17 1.29 -12.90 -7.84
CA PHE A 17 2.12 -14.05 -7.44
C PHE A 17 3.55 -13.66 -7.05
N THR A 18 4.16 -12.75 -7.82
CA THR A 18 5.50 -12.22 -7.51
C THR A 18 5.51 -11.50 -6.16
N GLY A 19 4.53 -10.62 -5.94
CA GLY A 19 4.39 -9.91 -4.67
C GLY A 19 4.10 -10.84 -3.51
N PHE A 20 3.29 -11.89 -3.71
CA PHE A 20 3.03 -12.91 -2.70
C PHE A 20 4.33 -13.61 -2.26
N ILE A 21 5.15 -14.08 -3.21
CA ILE A 21 6.43 -14.74 -2.89
C ILE A 21 7.35 -13.80 -2.10
N LEU A 22 7.51 -12.56 -2.56
CA LEU A 22 8.39 -11.60 -1.88
C LEU A 22 7.92 -11.29 -0.45
N ASN A 23 6.62 -11.09 -0.26
CA ASN A 23 6.07 -10.82 1.07
C ASN A 23 6.12 -12.05 1.98
N LEU A 24 6.04 -13.27 1.44
CA LEU A 24 6.21 -14.51 2.22
C LEU A 24 7.65 -14.67 2.73
N ILE A 25 8.64 -14.42 1.87
CA ILE A 25 10.06 -14.40 2.25
C ILE A 25 10.29 -13.36 3.35
N LEU A 26 9.72 -12.17 3.17
CA LEU A 26 9.84 -11.07 4.13
C LEU A 26 9.19 -11.40 5.48
N PHE A 27 8.01 -12.01 5.46
CA PHE A 27 7.29 -12.47 6.65
C PHE A 27 8.16 -13.43 7.47
N HIS A 28 8.82 -14.40 6.82
CA HIS A 28 9.70 -15.33 7.55
C HIS A 28 10.99 -14.69 8.07
N SER A 29 11.43 -13.57 7.49
CA SER A 29 12.76 -13.02 7.76
C SER A 29 12.81 -12.10 9.00
N LEU A 30 11.74 -11.38 9.36
CA LEU A 30 11.80 -10.38 10.45
C LEU A 30 10.47 -10.09 11.14
N VAL A 31 10.51 -10.16 12.48
CA VAL A 31 9.40 -9.77 13.37
C VAL A 31 8.90 -8.33 13.22
N PRO A 32 9.76 -7.30 13.10
CA PRO A 32 9.27 -5.92 13.04
C PRO A 32 8.59 -5.51 11.71
N ILE A 33 8.61 -6.36 10.66
CA ILE A 33 8.02 -6.03 9.35
C ILE A 33 6.73 -6.83 9.07
N TYR A 34 6.24 -7.61 10.05
CA TYR A 34 5.06 -8.47 9.88
C TYR A 34 3.82 -7.76 9.36
N VAL A 35 3.51 -6.56 9.86
CA VAL A 35 2.30 -5.84 9.48
C VAL A 35 2.32 -5.47 8.00
N SER A 36 3.45 -4.97 7.50
CA SER A 36 3.61 -4.62 6.09
C SER A 36 3.63 -5.86 5.20
N ALA A 37 4.27 -6.94 5.65
CA ALA A 37 4.31 -8.21 4.93
C ALA A 37 2.91 -8.82 4.80
N LEU A 38 2.13 -8.84 5.88
CA LEU A 38 0.78 -9.39 5.91
C LEU A 38 -0.16 -8.58 5.03
N GLN A 39 -0.06 -7.25 5.08
CA GLN A 39 -0.77 -6.36 4.18
C GLN A 39 -0.42 -6.67 2.71
N GLY A 40 0.87 -6.76 2.39
CA GLY A 40 1.35 -7.09 1.04
C GLY A 40 0.85 -8.46 0.56
N LEU A 41 0.92 -9.49 1.41
CA LEU A 41 0.39 -10.83 1.14
C LEU A 41 -1.09 -10.79 0.81
N TYR A 42 -1.90 -10.17 1.67
CA TYR A 42 -3.34 -10.09 1.48
C TYR A 42 -3.68 -9.42 0.14
N LEU A 43 -3.04 -8.28 -0.14
CA LEU A 43 -3.30 -7.55 -1.37
C LEU A 43 -2.88 -8.34 -2.61
N CYS A 44 -1.72 -9.00 -2.55
CA CYS A 44 -1.22 -9.84 -3.64
C CYS A 44 -2.13 -11.04 -3.93
N ILE A 45 -2.68 -11.68 -2.89
CA ILE A 45 -3.70 -12.72 -3.04
C ILE A 45 -4.94 -12.14 -3.68
N ALA A 46 -5.46 -11.01 -3.17
CA ALA A 46 -6.66 -10.38 -3.71
C ALA A 46 -6.48 -10.05 -5.21
N ILE A 47 -5.34 -9.49 -5.60
CA ILE A 47 -5.01 -9.19 -7.01
C ILE A 47 -4.97 -10.47 -7.84
N ALA A 48 -4.25 -11.51 -7.40
CA ALA A 48 -4.06 -12.73 -8.18
C ALA A 48 -5.38 -13.47 -8.44
N PHE A 49 -6.31 -13.45 -7.48
CA PHE A 49 -7.60 -14.13 -7.61
C PHE A 49 -8.66 -13.27 -8.30
N MET A 50 -8.79 -11.99 -7.91
CA MET A 50 -9.87 -11.15 -8.42
C MET A 50 -9.51 -10.37 -9.69
N ASN A 51 -8.22 -10.20 -10.00
CA ASN A 51 -7.68 -9.39 -11.09
C ASN A 51 -8.41 -8.04 -11.20
N PHE A 52 -8.31 -7.22 -10.16
CA PHE A 52 -8.89 -5.87 -10.17
C PHE A 52 -8.24 -5.04 -11.29
N THR A 53 -9.04 -4.55 -12.23
CA THR A 53 -8.60 -3.57 -13.23
C THR A 53 -9.30 -2.26 -12.94
N HIS A 54 -8.61 -1.14 -13.09
CA HIS A 54 -9.17 0.19 -12.91
C HIS A 54 -9.34 0.82 -14.29
N ILE A 55 -10.58 1.13 -14.65
CA ILE A 55 -10.89 1.79 -15.91
C ILE A 55 -11.65 3.07 -15.65
N PHE A 56 -11.15 4.17 -16.21
CA PHE A 56 -11.85 5.44 -16.24
C PHE A 56 -12.55 5.61 -17.58
N TYR A 57 -13.89 5.68 -17.56
CA TYR A 57 -14.69 5.83 -18.77
C TYR A 57 -15.94 6.65 -18.47
N ASP A 58 -16.19 7.68 -19.29
CA ASP A 58 -17.42 8.49 -19.23
C ASP A 58 -17.72 9.05 -17.82
N GLY A 59 -16.71 9.65 -17.19
CA GLY A 59 -16.82 10.20 -15.83
C GLY A 59 -17.01 9.16 -14.73
N THR A 60 -16.77 7.87 -15.02
CA THR A 60 -16.91 6.75 -14.09
C THR A 60 -15.57 6.07 -13.89
N LEU A 61 -15.13 5.97 -12.64
CA LEU A 61 -14.02 5.10 -12.24
C LEU A 61 -14.61 3.74 -11.89
N ALA A 62 -14.43 2.78 -12.79
CA ALA A 62 -14.87 1.41 -12.62
C ALA A 62 -13.72 0.51 -12.23
N VAL A 63 -14.05 -0.52 -11.44
CA VAL A 63 -13.16 -1.60 -11.06
C VAL A 63 -13.76 -2.94 -11.53
N PRO A 64 -13.64 -3.27 -12.83
CA PRO A 64 -14.03 -4.59 -13.31
C PRO A 64 -13.18 -5.69 -12.68
N LEU A 65 -13.85 -6.71 -12.12
CA LEU A 65 -13.24 -7.92 -11.62
C LEU A 65 -13.14 -8.93 -12.75
N VAL A 66 -11.94 -9.08 -13.31
CA VAL A 66 -11.73 -9.94 -14.48
C VAL A 66 -11.13 -11.30 -14.10
N GLY A 67 -10.98 -11.61 -12.82
CA GLY A 67 -10.41 -12.86 -12.33
C GLY A 67 -11.26 -14.09 -12.69
N PRO A 68 -10.64 -15.24 -13.00
CA PRO A 68 -11.36 -16.47 -13.34
C PRO A 68 -12.17 -17.02 -12.15
N SER A 69 -11.78 -16.72 -10.91
CA SER A 69 -12.48 -17.19 -9.71
C SER A 69 -13.75 -16.40 -9.39
N VAL A 70 -13.89 -15.19 -9.92
CA VAL A 70 -14.93 -14.23 -9.52
C VAL A 70 -16.34 -14.81 -9.72
N GLN A 71 -16.56 -15.52 -10.83
CA GLN A 71 -17.86 -16.13 -11.14
C GLN A 71 -18.30 -17.21 -10.14
N PHE A 72 -17.36 -17.84 -9.42
CA PHE A 72 -17.63 -18.91 -8.47
C PHE A 72 -17.83 -18.41 -7.03
N ILE A 73 -17.49 -17.15 -6.75
CA ILE A 73 -17.58 -16.57 -5.41
C ILE A 73 -18.97 -15.93 -5.26
N PRO A 74 -19.79 -16.27 -4.26
CA PRO A 74 -21.08 -15.62 -4.04
C PRO A 74 -20.94 -14.09 -3.89
N LYS A 75 -21.92 -13.32 -4.38
CA LYS A 75 -21.86 -11.85 -4.42
C LYS A 75 -21.50 -11.22 -3.07
N PHE A 76 -22.13 -11.68 -1.99
CA PHE A 76 -21.83 -11.22 -0.63
C PHE A 76 -20.33 -11.29 -0.28
N TRP A 77 -19.68 -12.41 -0.60
CA TRP A 77 -18.24 -12.58 -0.35
C TRP A 77 -17.39 -11.72 -1.27
N ARG A 78 -17.79 -11.55 -2.55
CA ARG A 78 -17.09 -10.65 -3.48
C ARG A 78 -17.10 -9.21 -2.99
N ASP A 79 -18.26 -8.73 -2.52
CA ASP A 79 -18.42 -7.37 -1.99
C ASP A 79 -17.48 -7.17 -0.79
N ILE A 80 -17.49 -8.09 0.17
CA ILE A 80 -16.59 -8.06 1.34
C ILE A 80 -15.12 -8.08 0.92
N PHE A 81 -14.72 -8.99 0.01
CA PHE A 81 -13.33 -9.08 -0.44
C PHE A 81 -12.87 -7.80 -1.13
N TYR A 82 -13.73 -7.21 -1.96
CA TYR A 82 -13.45 -5.95 -2.64
C TYR A 82 -13.28 -4.81 -1.63
N GLU A 83 -14.16 -4.67 -0.63
CA GLU A 83 -14.03 -3.61 0.38
C GLU A 83 -12.75 -3.76 1.20
N ILE A 84 -12.46 -4.97 1.68
CA ILE A 84 -11.25 -5.23 2.46
C ILE A 84 -10.02 -4.98 1.59
N ALA A 85 -10.01 -5.39 0.31
CA ALA A 85 -8.90 -5.10 -0.60
C ALA A 85 -8.65 -3.59 -0.76
N PHE A 86 -9.70 -2.77 -0.88
CA PHE A 86 -9.59 -1.32 -0.94
C PHE A 86 -9.06 -0.69 0.36
N VAL A 87 -9.55 -1.17 1.53
CA VAL A 87 -9.04 -0.73 2.83
C VAL A 87 -7.56 -1.11 2.99
N VAL A 88 -7.18 -2.34 2.66
CA VAL A 88 -5.80 -2.82 2.75
C VAL A 88 -4.89 -2.13 1.74
N MET A 89 -5.39 -1.76 0.56
CA MET A 89 -4.64 -0.94 -0.40
C MET A 89 -4.26 0.42 0.22
N SER A 90 -5.15 1.03 0.99
CA SER A 90 -4.87 2.32 1.64
C SER A 90 -3.75 2.27 2.69
N PHE A 91 -3.41 1.08 3.18
CA PHE A 91 -2.31 0.91 4.14
C PHE A 91 -0.97 1.33 3.55
N MET A 92 -0.82 1.32 2.22
CA MET A 92 0.40 1.75 1.52
C MET A 92 0.85 3.17 1.90
N TRP A 93 -0.09 4.07 2.17
CA TRP A 93 0.21 5.44 2.61
C TRP A 93 -0.16 5.70 4.07
N THR A 94 -1.17 5.00 4.63
CA THR A 94 -1.62 5.25 6.00
C THR A 94 -0.78 4.57 7.08
N LEU A 95 -0.05 3.48 6.78
CA LEU A 95 0.87 2.83 7.75
C LEU A 95 2.21 3.54 7.87
N THR A 96 2.64 4.23 6.81
CA THR A 96 3.97 4.85 6.72
C THR A 96 4.28 5.80 7.89
N PRO A 97 3.36 6.69 8.32
CA PRO A 97 3.58 7.55 9.49
C PRO A 97 3.90 6.77 10.78
N SER A 98 3.31 5.59 10.98
CA SER A 98 3.51 4.79 12.21
C SER A 98 4.99 4.47 12.44
N THR A 99 5.71 4.08 11.39
CA THR A 99 7.15 3.76 11.51
C THR A 99 7.99 4.99 11.90
N CYS A 100 7.66 6.17 11.36
CA CYS A 100 8.32 7.43 11.67
C CYS A 100 8.01 7.88 13.11
N ILE A 101 6.76 7.73 13.57
CA ILE A 101 6.36 8.08 14.94
C ILE A 101 7.06 7.15 15.93
N LEU A 102 7.12 5.86 15.64
CA LEU A 102 7.81 4.89 16.48
C LEU A 102 9.30 5.22 16.62
N GLN A 103 9.99 5.57 15.53
CA GLN A 103 11.38 6.00 15.62
C GLN A 103 11.56 7.30 16.38
N ASN A 104 10.75 8.32 16.07
CA ASN A 104 10.86 9.61 16.74
C ASN A 104 10.57 9.48 18.25
N THR A 105 9.57 8.70 18.65
CA THR A 105 9.29 8.45 20.06
C THR A 105 10.41 7.67 20.74
N ALA A 106 11.02 6.69 20.06
CA ALA A 106 12.19 5.97 20.58
C ALA A 106 13.41 6.88 20.79
N LEU A 107 13.62 7.88 19.93
CA LEU A 107 14.70 8.87 20.08
C LEU A 107 14.38 9.98 21.09
N SER A 108 13.10 10.27 21.33
CA SER A 108 12.67 11.44 22.11
C SER A 108 12.30 11.13 23.55
N ARG A 109 11.78 9.94 23.82
CA ARG A 109 11.10 9.58 25.07
C ARG A 109 11.49 8.19 25.50
N SER A 110 12.69 8.08 26.08
CA SER A 110 13.23 6.82 26.61
C SER A 110 12.42 6.26 27.79
N ASP A 111 11.67 7.11 28.47
CA ASP A 111 10.79 6.81 29.61
C ASP A 111 9.51 6.05 29.22
N LEU A 112 9.04 6.18 27.98
CA LEU A 112 7.85 5.46 27.53
C LEU A 112 8.12 3.96 27.36
N THR A 113 7.22 3.13 27.88
CA THR A 113 7.24 1.68 27.64
C THR A 113 7.02 1.37 26.15
N GLN A 114 7.54 0.22 25.68
CA GLN A 114 7.44 -0.18 24.28
C GLN A 114 5.99 -0.21 23.77
N TRP A 115 5.05 -0.75 24.56
CA TRP A 115 3.63 -0.78 24.23
C TRP A 115 3.01 0.60 24.06
N LYS A 116 3.35 1.57 24.91
CA LYS A 116 2.85 2.94 24.79
C LYS A 116 3.36 3.59 23.50
N ARG A 117 4.64 3.39 23.14
CA ARG A 117 5.20 3.89 21.88
C ARG A 117 4.49 3.28 20.67
N LEU A 118 4.24 1.97 20.71
CA LEU A 118 3.50 1.26 19.66
C LEU A 118 2.09 1.84 19.50
N LEU A 119 1.30 1.92 20.58
CA LEU A 119 -0.06 2.47 20.53
C LEU A 119 -0.08 3.90 19.98
N ILE A 120 0.80 4.77 20.46
CA ILE A 120 0.88 6.16 19.98
C ILE A 120 1.20 6.21 18.48
N SER A 121 2.08 5.33 18.00
CA SER A 121 2.48 5.31 16.60
C SER A 121 1.34 5.00 15.62
N PHE A 122 0.38 4.18 16.03
CA PHE A 122 -0.74 3.76 15.18
C PHE A 122 -1.97 4.69 15.23
N ILE A 123 -2.02 5.68 16.14
CA ILE A 123 -3.19 6.58 16.26
C ILE A 123 -3.56 7.23 14.91
N PRO A 124 -2.62 7.86 14.18
CA PRO A 124 -2.96 8.52 12.91
C PRO A 124 -3.40 7.53 11.83
N THR A 125 -2.80 6.33 11.82
CA THR A 125 -3.20 5.25 10.93
C THR A 125 -4.65 4.85 11.21
N VAL A 126 -4.99 4.51 12.45
CA VAL A 126 -6.35 4.10 12.83
C VAL A 126 -7.38 5.17 12.46
N PHE A 127 -7.07 6.45 12.72
CA PHE A 127 -7.92 7.57 12.32
C PHE A 127 -8.16 7.59 10.80
N CYS A 128 -7.10 7.50 9.99
CA CYS A 128 -7.23 7.46 8.53
C CYS A 128 -8.01 6.22 8.05
N LEU A 129 -7.79 5.07 8.68
CA LEU A 129 -8.48 3.83 8.33
C LEU A 129 -9.97 3.89 8.61
N ILE A 130 -10.41 4.54 9.69
CA ILE A 130 -11.83 4.76 9.96
C ILE A 130 -12.45 5.59 8.83
N LEU A 131 -11.80 6.71 8.44
CA LEU A 131 -12.28 7.53 7.33
C LEU A 131 -12.40 6.74 6.03
N ILE A 132 -11.37 5.94 5.71
CA ILE A 132 -11.34 5.10 4.51
C ILE A 132 -12.42 4.02 4.57
N ALA A 133 -12.53 3.28 5.68
CA ALA A 133 -13.52 2.22 5.84
C ALA A 133 -14.96 2.74 5.73
N CYS A 134 -15.24 3.95 6.22
CA CYS A 134 -16.54 4.59 6.04
C CYS A 134 -16.81 5.04 4.60
N THR A 135 -15.77 5.25 3.79
CA THR A 135 -15.86 5.80 2.43
C THR A 135 -15.85 4.72 1.35
N VAL A 136 -15.20 3.57 1.57
CA VAL A 136 -15.12 2.46 0.62
C VAL A 136 -16.50 1.96 0.14
N PRO A 137 -17.53 1.82 0.99
CA PRO A 137 -18.88 1.45 0.54
C PRO A 137 -19.53 2.41 -0.48
N MET A 138 -18.98 3.62 -0.67
CA MET A 138 -19.40 4.52 -1.75
C MET A 138 -19.07 3.97 -3.15
N THR A 139 -18.12 3.03 -3.25
CA THR A 139 -17.75 2.38 -4.51
C THR A 139 -18.60 1.14 -4.81
N MET A 140 -19.56 0.81 -3.95
CA MET A 140 -20.60 -0.17 -4.23
C MET A 140 -21.70 0.50 -5.05
N PRO A 141 -21.83 0.18 -6.36
CA PRO A 141 -22.83 0.79 -7.21
C PRO A 141 -24.24 0.33 -6.80
N THR A 142 -25.23 1.18 -7.03
CA THR A 142 -26.64 0.74 -7.04
C THR A 142 -26.86 -0.29 -8.15
N ARG A 143 -27.97 -1.03 -8.09
CA ARG A 143 -28.30 -2.04 -9.12
C ARG A 143 -28.34 -1.42 -10.52
N GLU A 144 -28.99 -0.27 -10.68
CA GLU A 144 -29.11 0.43 -11.95
C GLU A 144 -27.73 0.84 -12.50
N LEU A 145 -26.88 1.42 -11.65
CA LEU A 145 -25.52 1.78 -12.07
C LEU A 145 -24.69 0.53 -12.41
N SER A 146 -24.82 -0.55 -11.64
CA SER A 146 -24.13 -1.81 -11.89
C SER A 146 -24.51 -2.41 -13.25
N GLU A 147 -25.78 -2.35 -13.65
CA GLU A 147 -26.25 -2.80 -14.96
C GLU A 147 -25.71 -1.92 -16.11
N ILE A 148 -25.63 -0.60 -15.91
CA ILE A 148 -25.00 0.32 -16.87
C ILE A 148 -23.51 0.00 -17.02
N MET A 149 -22.78 -0.09 -15.90
CA MET A 149 -21.36 -0.41 -15.89
C MET A 149 -21.10 -1.79 -16.52
N GLY A 150 -21.87 -2.80 -16.17
CA GLY A 150 -21.75 -4.15 -16.72
C GLY A 150 -21.84 -4.16 -18.24
N ARG A 151 -22.87 -3.51 -18.82
CA ARG A 151 -23.01 -3.42 -20.29
C ARG A 151 -21.87 -2.64 -20.93
N THR A 152 -21.57 -1.45 -20.42
CA THR A 152 -20.52 -0.58 -20.97
C THR A 152 -19.16 -1.28 -20.97
N PHE A 153 -18.78 -1.95 -19.87
CA PHE A 153 -17.49 -2.61 -19.79
C PHE A 153 -17.44 -3.93 -20.57
N LYS A 154 -18.55 -4.67 -20.69
CA LYS A 154 -18.62 -5.82 -21.61
C LYS A 154 -18.41 -5.38 -23.05
N GLU A 155 -19.08 -4.32 -23.50
CA GLU A 155 -18.89 -3.74 -24.83
C GLU A 155 -17.44 -3.28 -25.03
N LEU A 156 -16.86 -2.57 -24.05
CA LEU A 156 -15.48 -2.10 -24.10
C LEU A 156 -14.48 -3.26 -24.23
N TYR A 157 -14.69 -4.37 -23.51
CA TYR A 157 -13.84 -5.56 -23.61
C TYR A 157 -14.14 -6.43 -24.84
N GLY A 158 -15.23 -6.18 -25.55
CA GLY A 158 -15.74 -7.05 -26.62
C GLY A 158 -16.21 -8.41 -26.08
N MET A 159 -16.78 -8.42 -24.88
CA MET A 159 -17.39 -9.57 -24.22
C MET A 159 -18.83 -9.76 -24.69
N GLU A 160 -19.31 -11.00 -24.71
CA GLU A 160 -20.72 -11.29 -24.96
C GLU A 160 -21.57 -10.88 -23.76
N GLN A 161 -22.84 -10.51 -23.98
CA GLN A 161 -23.70 -10.04 -22.89
C GLN A 161 -23.99 -11.13 -21.84
N GLU A 162 -23.87 -12.40 -22.21
CA GLU A 162 -24.02 -13.56 -21.32
C GLU A 162 -22.74 -13.85 -20.50
N GLU A 163 -21.56 -13.40 -20.95
CA GLU A 163 -20.31 -13.61 -20.21
C GLU A 163 -20.35 -12.88 -18.87
N PHE A 164 -19.89 -13.53 -17.80
CA PHE A 164 -19.90 -12.96 -16.46
C PHE A 164 -18.86 -11.83 -16.31
N LEU A 165 -19.29 -10.66 -15.85
CA LEU A 165 -18.43 -9.53 -15.49
C LEU A 165 -19.07 -8.77 -14.32
N GLU A 166 -18.38 -8.71 -13.17
CA GLU A 166 -18.78 -7.85 -12.05
C GLU A 166 -17.98 -6.56 -12.12
N CYS A 167 -18.67 -5.43 -11.98
CA CYS A 167 -18.06 -4.10 -11.97
C CYS A 167 -18.45 -3.37 -10.68
N TYR A 168 -17.43 -3.00 -9.90
CA TYR A 168 -17.57 -2.00 -8.82
C TYR A 168 -17.16 -0.64 -9.34
N GLY A 169 -17.44 0.42 -8.58
CA GLY A 169 -16.91 1.74 -8.90
C GLY A 169 -17.81 2.88 -8.50
N ILE A 170 -17.43 4.06 -8.95
CA ILE A 170 -18.10 5.31 -8.60
C ILE A 170 -17.99 6.31 -9.75
N THR A 171 -18.94 7.23 -9.82
CA THR A 171 -19.20 8.05 -11.00
C THR A 171 -19.47 9.50 -10.60
N ILE A 172 -19.12 10.43 -11.50
CA ILE A 172 -19.55 11.82 -11.44
C ILE A 172 -20.85 11.98 -12.24
N LYS A 173 -20.90 11.39 -13.43
CA LYS A 173 -22.00 11.55 -14.40
C LYS A 173 -23.32 10.96 -13.90
N TYR A 174 -23.25 9.78 -13.26
CA TYR A 174 -24.42 9.03 -12.83
C TYR A 174 -24.64 9.10 -11.31
N ALA A 175 -24.24 10.19 -10.67
CA ALA A 175 -24.31 10.32 -9.20
C ALA A 175 -25.76 10.24 -8.68
N GLU A 176 -26.73 10.80 -9.41
CA GLU A 176 -28.15 10.78 -8.99
C GLU A 176 -28.72 9.36 -8.88
N ILE A 177 -28.46 8.50 -9.86
CA ILE A 177 -28.89 7.09 -9.82
C ILE A 177 -28.02 6.23 -8.88
N ASN A 178 -26.89 6.76 -8.40
CA ASN A 178 -26.00 6.11 -7.44
C ASN A 178 -26.22 6.63 -6.01
N ASN A 179 -27.45 7.01 -5.64
CA ASN A 179 -27.79 7.56 -4.32
C ASN A 179 -26.92 8.77 -3.91
N ARG A 180 -26.57 9.64 -4.87
CA ARG A 180 -25.70 10.81 -4.69
C ARG A 180 -24.27 10.49 -4.25
N LYS A 181 -23.82 9.23 -4.38
CA LYS A 181 -22.42 8.85 -4.19
C LYS A 181 -21.60 9.39 -5.36
N SER A 182 -20.82 10.44 -5.10
CA SER A 182 -19.97 11.12 -6.08
C SER A 182 -18.51 10.66 -6.02
N LEU A 183 -17.92 10.41 -7.19
CA LEU A 183 -16.48 10.12 -7.32
C LEU A 183 -15.61 11.24 -6.75
N LEU A 184 -16.03 12.51 -6.84
CA LEU A 184 -15.25 13.63 -6.29
C LEU A 184 -15.18 13.56 -4.76
N THR A 185 -16.33 13.31 -4.10
CA THR A 185 -16.37 13.11 -2.64
C THR A 185 -15.51 11.93 -2.23
N PHE A 186 -15.59 10.82 -2.96
CA PHE A 186 -14.74 9.66 -2.73
C PHE A 186 -13.25 10.02 -2.88
N ALA A 187 -12.84 10.66 -3.97
CA ALA A 187 -11.44 11.04 -4.20
C ALA A 187 -10.89 11.95 -3.09
N ILE A 188 -11.71 12.90 -2.58
CA ILE A 188 -11.31 13.78 -1.49
C ILE A 188 -11.16 13.02 -0.17
N VAL A 189 -12.17 12.25 0.23
CA VAL A 189 -12.23 11.61 1.56
C VAL A 189 -11.40 10.33 1.64
N PHE A 190 -11.37 9.52 0.58
CA PHE A 190 -10.58 8.29 0.52
C PHE A 190 -9.11 8.57 0.24
N CYS A 191 -8.81 9.47 -0.70
CA CYS A 191 -7.44 9.72 -1.15
C CYS A 191 -6.88 11.02 -0.57
N ALA A 192 -7.38 12.19 -0.98
CA ALA A 192 -6.70 13.46 -0.72
C ALA A 192 -6.48 13.75 0.78
N ILE A 193 -7.48 13.53 1.63
CA ILE A 193 -7.38 13.79 3.08
C ILE A 193 -6.41 12.82 3.77
N PRO A 194 -6.61 11.48 3.76
CA PRO A 194 -5.69 10.54 4.40
C PRO A 194 -4.26 10.66 3.89
N TYR A 195 -4.10 10.91 2.59
CA TYR A 195 -2.81 11.11 1.96
C TYR A 195 -2.11 12.36 2.50
N SER A 196 -2.80 13.51 2.48
CA SER A 196 -2.24 14.78 2.98
C SER A 196 -1.87 14.70 4.46
N ILE A 197 -2.71 14.08 5.29
CA ILE A 197 -2.42 13.87 6.72
C ILE A 197 -1.17 13.01 6.88
N SER A 198 -1.12 11.86 6.20
CA SER A 198 -0.01 10.90 6.34
C SER A 198 1.33 11.53 5.93
N TYR A 199 1.39 12.18 4.76
CA TYR A 199 2.64 12.77 4.27
C TYR A 199 3.06 14.02 5.05
N SER A 200 2.12 14.82 5.56
CA SER A 200 2.45 15.95 6.44
C SER A 200 3.12 15.48 7.73
N ILE A 201 2.61 14.40 8.32
CA ILE A 201 3.20 13.77 9.51
C ILE A 201 4.59 13.21 9.18
N ILE A 202 4.75 12.49 8.07
CA ILE A 202 6.04 11.91 7.65
C ILE A 202 7.10 12.99 7.47
N VAL A 203 6.81 14.04 6.69
CA VAL A 203 7.77 15.13 6.41
C VAL A 203 8.19 15.81 7.71
N THR A 204 7.23 16.12 8.59
CA THR A 204 7.50 16.74 9.89
C THR A 204 8.40 15.86 10.75
N LEU A 205 8.08 14.57 10.87
CA LEU A 205 8.86 13.63 11.67
C LEU A 205 10.25 13.37 11.10
N MET A 206 10.39 13.31 9.78
CA MET A 206 11.70 13.15 9.14
C MET A 206 12.63 14.32 9.46
N ILE A 207 12.11 15.56 9.44
CA ILE A 207 12.85 16.75 9.85
C ILE A 207 13.26 16.65 11.33
N MET A 208 12.34 16.24 12.22
CA MET A 208 12.61 16.08 13.65
C MET A 208 13.66 15.00 13.93
N ILE A 209 13.54 13.83 13.30
CA ILE A 209 14.48 12.71 13.43
C ILE A 209 15.86 13.14 12.95
N ARG A 210 15.96 13.79 11.78
CA ARG A 210 17.24 14.29 11.26
C ARG A 210 17.91 15.27 12.25
N ARG A 211 17.15 16.22 12.81
CA ARG A 211 17.66 17.17 13.81
C ARG A 211 18.17 16.45 15.05
N LYS A 212 17.44 15.46 15.56
CA LYS A 212 17.83 14.66 16.74
C LYS A 212 19.07 13.81 16.49
N LEU A 213 19.15 13.14 15.34
CA LEU A 213 20.35 12.37 14.97
C LEU A 213 21.58 13.25 14.79
N SER A 214 21.40 14.51 14.39
CA SER A 214 22.49 15.49 14.32
C SER A 214 22.91 16.01 15.69
N SER A 215 21.98 16.25 16.62
CA SER A 215 22.31 16.82 17.93
C SER A 215 22.77 15.77 18.96
N GLN A 216 22.15 14.59 18.95
CA GLN A 216 22.43 13.50 19.91
C GLN A 216 23.52 12.54 19.44
N GLY A 217 24.18 12.81 18.31
CA GLY A 217 25.21 11.94 17.74
C GLY A 217 26.36 11.61 18.70
N PHE A 218 26.61 12.44 19.72
CA PHE A 218 27.63 12.23 20.75
C PHE A 218 27.21 11.26 21.86
N ALA A 219 25.90 11.03 22.08
CA ALA A 219 25.39 10.20 23.17
C ALA A 219 25.16 8.73 22.76
N LEU A 220 25.08 8.45 21.45
CA LEU A 220 24.85 7.10 20.94
C LEU A 220 26.16 6.42 20.53
N SER A 221 26.21 5.10 20.66
CA SER A 221 27.32 4.32 20.10
C SER A 221 27.41 4.53 18.58
N LYS A 222 28.64 4.50 18.02
CA LYS A 222 28.85 4.61 16.56
C LYS A 222 27.99 3.61 15.78
N ARG A 223 27.86 2.39 16.30
CA ARG A 223 27.02 1.32 15.73
C ARG A 223 25.54 1.69 15.74
N THR A 224 25.00 2.16 16.87
CA THR A 224 23.60 2.57 16.98
C THR A 224 23.30 3.73 16.04
N LEU A 225 24.19 4.72 15.96
CA LEU A 225 24.03 5.87 15.08
C LEU A 225 24.01 5.44 13.60
N GLN A 226 24.88 4.52 13.20
CA GLN A 226 24.89 3.97 11.84
C GLN A 226 23.59 3.24 11.50
N LEU A 227 23.09 2.38 12.41
CA LEU A 227 21.81 1.69 12.22
C LEU A 227 20.64 2.67 12.12
N GLN A 228 20.61 3.71 12.95
CA GLN A 228 19.57 4.75 12.89
C GLN A 228 19.59 5.53 11.58
N ARG A 229 20.77 5.83 11.03
CA ARG A 229 20.91 6.48 9.72
C ARG A 229 20.43 5.57 8.58
N GLN A 230 20.80 4.29 8.60
CA GLN A 230 20.33 3.32 7.61
C GLN A 230 18.82 3.16 7.65
N PHE A 231 18.25 3.05 8.85
CA PHE A 231 16.80 2.98 9.03
C PHE A 231 16.09 4.25 8.56
N PHE A 232 16.66 5.44 8.80
CA PHE A 232 16.13 6.71 8.28
C PHE A 232 16.13 6.75 6.74
N VAL A 233 17.20 6.30 6.08
CA VAL A 233 17.25 6.21 4.62
C VAL A 233 16.20 5.22 4.10
N MET A 234 16.04 4.08 4.76
CA MET A 234 15.00 3.10 4.43
C MET A 234 13.61 3.73 4.54
N GLN A 235 13.32 4.48 5.61
CA GLN A 235 12.04 5.16 5.77
C GLN A 235 11.77 6.19 4.67
N ILE A 236 12.79 6.96 4.26
CA ILE A 236 12.66 7.88 3.12
C ILE A 236 12.27 7.08 1.86
N LEU A 237 13.00 6.01 1.56
CA LEU A 237 12.71 5.22 0.37
C LEU A 237 11.32 4.58 0.44
N GLN A 238 10.95 3.99 1.59
CA GLN A 238 9.64 3.37 1.79
C GLN A 238 8.49 4.39 1.73
N SER A 239 8.72 5.64 2.14
CA SER A 239 7.68 6.68 2.13
C SER A 239 7.51 7.34 0.77
N PHE A 240 8.62 7.70 0.11
CA PHE A 240 8.58 8.48 -1.13
C PHE A 240 8.44 7.63 -2.38
N LEU A 241 8.82 6.35 -2.34
CA LEU A 241 8.71 5.47 -3.49
C LEU A 241 7.24 5.15 -3.86
N PRO A 242 6.35 4.81 -2.91
CA PRO A 242 4.92 4.70 -3.21
C PRO A 242 4.33 6.00 -3.75
N LEU A 243 4.73 7.17 -3.23
CA LEU A 243 4.31 8.47 -3.76
C LEU A 243 4.72 8.66 -5.22
N ALA A 244 5.97 8.34 -5.57
CA ALA A 244 6.46 8.43 -6.94
C ALA A 244 5.66 7.49 -7.87
N ILE A 245 5.46 6.24 -7.44
CA ILE A 245 4.71 5.22 -8.20
C ILE A 245 3.24 5.62 -8.38
N LEU A 246 2.59 6.08 -7.31
CA LEU A 246 1.17 6.45 -7.31
C LEU A 246 0.89 7.85 -7.89
N SER A 247 1.92 8.65 -8.17
CA SER A 247 1.74 9.97 -8.80
C SER A 247 1.07 9.86 -10.18
N ILE A 248 1.42 8.84 -10.96
CA ILE A 248 0.84 8.57 -12.28
C ILE A 248 -0.64 8.15 -12.14
N PRO A 249 -0.99 7.11 -11.36
CA PRO A 249 -2.35 6.80 -10.94
C PRO A 249 -3.21 8.00 -10.57
N LEU A 250 -2.70 8.84 -9.65
CA LEU A 250 -3.42 9.98 -9.15
C LEU A 250 -3.66 11.01 -10.27
N ALA A 251 -2.64 11.31 -11.08
CA ALA A 251 -2.77 12.23 -12.21
C ALA A 251 -3.83 11.76 -13.21
N ILE A 252 -3.87 10.46 -13.53
CA ILE A 252 -4.88 9.87 -14.43
C ILE A 252 -6.29 10.01 -13.84
N ILE A 253 -6.47 9.67 -12.55
CA ILE A 253 -7.77 9.79 -11.87
C ILE A 253 -8.24 11.24 -11.82
N MET A 254 -7.36 12.17 -11.43
CA MET A 254 -7.71 13.59 -11.34
C MET A 254 -8.03 14.17 -12.72
N TYR A 255 -7.24 13.83 -13.75
CA TYR A 255 -7.53 14.24 -15.12
C TYR A 255 -8.88 13.72 -15.58
N GLY A 256 -9.16 12.43 -15.40
CA GLY A 256 -10.45 11.83 -15.74
C GLY A 256 -11.61 12.47 -14.97
N ALA A 257 -11.45 12.69 -13.67
CA ALA A 257 -12.48 13.27 -12.81
C ALA A 257 -12.83 14.71 -13.20
N PHE A 258 -11.83 15.55 -13.52
CA PHE A 258 -12.09 16.95 -13.87
C PHE A 258 -12.57 17.14 -15.31
N THR A 259 -12.09 16.32 -16.25
CA THR A 259 -12.42 16.49 -17.67
C THR A 259 -13.58 15.62 -18.13
N GLY A 260 -13.97 14.60 -17.36
CA GLY A 260 -14.89 13.57 -17.80
C GLY A 260 -14.34 12.71 -18.94
N ALA A 261 -13.01 12.69 -19.15
CA ALA A 261 -12.39 12.02 -20.29
C ALA A 261 -12.73 10.53 -20.37
N GLN A 262 -12.94 10.04 -21.59
CA GLN A 262 -13.16 8.64 -21.90
C GLN A 262 -11.82 7.94 -22.14
N LEU A 263 -11.05 7.71 -21.07
CA LEU A 263 -9.72 7.11 -21.18
C LEU A 263 -9.78 5.65 -21.64
N GLY A 264 -10.80 4.89 -21.22
CA GLY A 264 -10.92 3.47 -21.55
C GLY A 264 -9.64 2.72 -21.16
N PHE A 265 -9.09 1.92 -22.07
CA PHE A 265 -7.86 1.16 -21.81
C PHE A 265 -6.60 2.01 -21.55
N TRP A 266 -6.59 3.30 -21.91
CA TRP A 266 -5.49 4.20 -21.55
C TRP A 266 -5.36 4.45 -20.05
N SER A 267 -6.39 4.10 -19.27
CA SER A 267 -6.32 4.13 -17.81
C SER A 267 -5.73 2.85 -17.20
N LEU A 268 -5.46 1.78 -17.96
CA LEU A 268 -4.85 0.54 -17.44
C LEU A 268 -3.50 0.72 -16.72
N PRO A 269 -2.62 1.68 -17.10
CA PRO A 269 -1.43 1.98 -16.29
C PRO A 269 -1.75 2.25 -14.82
N LEU A 270 -2.92 2.83 -14.49
CA LEU A 270 -3.40 2.97 -13.11
C LEU A 270 -3.34 1.65 -12.35
N THR A 271 -3.85 0.59 -12.97
CA THR A 271 -3.87 -0.77 -12.41
C THR A 271 -2.47 -1.28 -12.14
N VAL A 272 -1.62 -1.22 -13.16
CA VAL A 272 -0.23 -1.71 -13.10
C VAL A 272 0.55 -0.99 -12.00
N PHE A 273 0.49 0.34 -11.93
CA PHE A 273 1.23 1.10 -10.92
C PHE A 273 0.70 0.86 -9.50
N VAL A 274 -0.62 0.76 -9.31
CA VAL A 274 -1.21 0.48 -7.98
C VAL A 274 -0.79 -0.91 -7.49
N TRP A 275 -0.77 -1.91 -8.37
CA TRP A 275 -0.44 -3.29 -8.01
C TRP A 275 1.07 -3.61 -8.00
N LEU A 276 1.89 -2.82 -8.67
CA LEU A 276 3.34 -2.87 -8.56
C LEU A 276 3.84 -2.36 -7.20
N CYS A 277 3.08 -1.50 -6.52
CA CYS A 277 3.46 -0.91 -5.23
C CYS A 277 3.86 -1.94 -4.14
N PRO A 278 3.04 -2.97 -3.81
CA PRO A 278 3.41 -3.95 -2.79
C PRO A 278 4.68 -4.75 -3.15
N VAL A 279 4.91 -5.02 -4.45
CA VAL A 279 6.11 -5.70 -4.94
C VAL A 279 7.35 -4.84 -4.67
N VAL A 280 7.28 -3.57 -5.03
CA VAL A 280 8.37 -2.62 -4.85
C VAL A 280 8.64 -2.35 -3.37
N GLN A 281 7.60 -2.20 -2.55
CA GLN A 281 7.73 -2.04 -1.10
C GLN A 281 8.41 -3.24 -0.46
N ALA A 282 8.00 -4.47 -0.80
CA ALA A 282 8.64 -5.69 -0.32
C ALA A 282 10.11 -5.78 -0.76
N GLY A 283 10.43 -5.42 -2.00
CA GLY A 283 11.80 -5.40 -2.51
C GLY A 283 12.72 -4.44 -1.75
N VAL A 284 12.25 -3.23 -1.45
CA VAL A 284 13.00 -2.25 -0.63
C VAL A 284 13.25 -2.78 0.77
N GLN A 285 12.22 -3.34 1.42
CA GLN A 285 12.33 -3.89 2.77
C GLN A 285 13.28 -5.09 2.79
N LEU A 286 13.18 -6.01 1.83
CA LEU A 286 14.05 -7.18 1.73
C LEU A 286 15.51 -6.78 1.53
N ARG A 287 15.79 -5.80 0.65
CA ARG A 287 17.13 -5.26 0.46
C ARG A 287 17.70 -4.71 1.78
N TYR A 288 16.89 -4.00 2.56
CA TYR A 288 17.31 -3.50 3.87
C TYR A 288 17.65 -4.65 4.84
N VAL A 289 16.82 -5.69 4.92
CA VAL A 289 17.08 -6.87 5.77
C VAL A 289 18.41 -7.53 5.41
N MET A 290 18.64 -7.75 4.11
CA MET A 290 19.87 -8.37 3.61
C MET A 290 21.10 -7.55 3.98
N GLN A 291 21.02 -6.22 3.82
CA GLN A 291 22.10 -5.30 4.17
C GLN A 291 22.35 -5.23 5.68
N SER A 292 21.30 -5.30 6.50
CA SER A 292 21.46 -5.31 7.97
C SER A 292 22.13 -6.57 8.47
N ASN A 293 21.85 -7.72 7.83
CA ASN A 293 22.45 -9.00 8.21
C ASN A 293 23.92 -9.10 7.76
N SER A 294 24.26 -8.60 6.57
CA SER A 294 25.63 -8.62 6.05
C SER A 294 26.59 -7.68 6.80
N SER A 295 26.06 -6.64 7.47
CA SER A 295 26.85 -5.65 8.21
C SER A 295 27.25 -6.10 9.61
N THR A 296 27.07 -7.39 9.94
CA THR A 296 27.53 -8.00 11.19
C THR A 296 28.80 -8.83 10.92
N PRO A 297 29.99 -8.21 10.74
CA PRO A 297 31.21 -8.98 10.76
C PRO A 297 31.39 -9.56 12.17
N GLU A 298 31.77 -10.84 12.25
CA GLU A 298 32.11 -11.59 13.48
C GLU A 298 33.23 -10.92 14.28
N SER A 299 32.98 -9.75 14.88
CA SER A 299 33.86 -9.16 15.88
C SER A 299 33.84 -9.95 17.20
N SER A 300 33.00 -10.98 17.32
CA SER A 300 32.94 -11.89 18.47
C SER A 300 34.01 -12.99 18.45
N ARG A 301 34.87 -13.07 17.43
CA ARG A 301 36.08 -13.92 17.48
C ARG A 301 37.34 -13.20 17.93
N VAL A 302 37.27 -11.92 18.27
CA VAL A 302 38.39 -11.21 18.91
C VAL A 302 38.44 -11.59 20.39
N ALA A 303 39.17 -12.67 20.63
CA ALA A 303 40.10 -12.83 21.73
C ALA A 303 39.51 -12.66 23.14
N VAL A 304 38.89 -13.73 23.64
CA VAL A 304 39.27 -14.22 24.98
C VAL A 304 40.73 -14.70 24.87
N SER A 305 41.66 -13.77 24.67
CA SER A 305 43.07 -14.03 24.91
C SER A 305 43.20 -14.07 26.41
N ARG A 306 43.15 -15.28 26.96
CA ARG A 306 43.88 -15.73 28.15
C ARG A 306 44.43 -14.56 28.99
N THR A 307 43.66 -14.10 29.96
CA THR A 307 44.24 -13.49 31.16
C THR A 307 44.76 -14.63 32.03
N ASP A 308 45.80 -15.29 31.55
CA ASP A 308 46.45 -16.43 32.20
C ASP A 308 47.93 -16.10 32.41
N LEU A 309 48.23 -14.87 32.83
CA LEU A 309 49.57 -14.43 33.20
C LEU A 309 49.52 -13.38 34.33
N SER A 310 49.16 -13.82 35.55
CA SER A 310 49.72 -13.23 36.78
C SER A 310 49.69 -14.17 38.01
N ARG A 311 49.76 -15.50 37.78
CA ARG A 311 50.30 -16.43 38.77
C ARG A 311 51.77 -16.67 38.43
N ARG A 312 52.66 -16.45 39.41
CA ARG A 312 54.14 -16.31 39.36
C ARG A 312 54.50 -14.83 39.27
N SER A 313 55.11 -14.19 40.26
CA SER A 313 55.91 -14.66 41.42
C SER A 313 55.94 -13.54 42.45
#